data_AF-A0A840G239-F1
#
_entry.id   AF-A0A840G239-F1
#
_cell.length_a   1.000
_cell.length_b   1.000
_cell.length_c   1.000
_cell.angle_alpha   90.00
_cell.angle_beta   90.00
_cell.angle_gamma   90.00
#
_symmetry.space_group_name_H-M   'P 1'
#
loop_
_entity.id
_entity.type
_entity.pdbx_description
1 polymer ?
#
loop_
_entity_poly.entity_id
_entity_poly.type
_entity_poly.pdbx_seq_one_letter_code
_entity_poly.pdbx_strand_id
1 'polypeptide(L)'
;MSGTKAALHMPLYDQLSRTRSEVQSRTVTRPVMQLTTASVGDLVMPAEQRFVAAQRLVLRWIDEKHRAILGGALPPHALRGESFAIDQPGREFAAVRLDPPPEGFDQVWAAKVEHPDNTTEGRNFARIWSVEVLLVHARSEVVLSIRTAIHSDGRDQPPLSVPRFLREIAAQIGLNDAGLPIAATPYRIDSDERLALFWKHLRDPARNLPVLVLTPEFGTGEYALNPDVTANALVGVAHVVTFTENRTTLGCGWPAASGSPLRAHYEPTSRTLTLLRRNFFDTPWRR
;
A
#
# COMPACT_ATOMS: atom_id res chain seq x y z
N MET A 1 -55.68 2.49 -52.88
CA MET A 1 -54.37 3.17 -52.88
C MET A 1 -54.14 3.61 -51.44
N SER A 2 -53.43 2.81 -50.63
CA SER A 2 -51.96 2.82 -50.49
C SER A 2 -51.47 4.25 -50.18
N GLY A 3 -50.83 4.56 -49.07
CA GLY A 3 -50.25 3.80 -47.98
C GLY A 3 -49.60 4.83 -47.05
N THR A 4 -48.68 4.40 -46.19
CA THR A 4 -47.85 5.21 -45.28
C THR A 4 -48.42 5.44 -43.88
N LYS A 5 -48.38 4.38 -43.07
CA LYS A 5 -48.44 4.48 -41.60
C LYS A 5 -47.56 3.40 -40.95
N ALA A 6 -46.27 3.41 -41.27
CA ALA A 6 -45.29 2.49 -40.66
C ALA A 6 -43.87 3.05 -40.78
N ALA A 7 -43.52 4.10 -40.02
CA ALA A 7 -42.14 4.57 -39.93
C ALA A 7 -41.83 5.44 -38.70
N LEU A 8 -42.52 5.29 -37.57
CA LEU A 8 -42.26 6.06 -36.36
C LEU A 8 -42.48 5.22 -35.10
N HIS A 9 -41.79 4.07 -35.01
CA HIS A 9 -41.64 3.34 -33.76
C HIS A 9 -40.35 2.51 -33.83
N MET A 10 -39.23 3.20 -34.01
CA MET A 10 -37.96 2.65 -33.52
C MET A 10 -38.05 2.83 -31.99
N PRO A 11 -38.17 1.75 -31.20
CA PRO A 11 -38.56 1.89 -29.81
C PRO A 11 -37.40 2.59 -29.09
N LEU A 12 -37.73 3.60 -28.28
CA LEU A 12 -36.82 4.28 -27.36
C LEU A 12 -35.89 3.29 -26.61
N TYR A 13 -36.37 2.06 -26.43
CA TYR A 13 -35.66 0.91 -25.89
C TYR A 13 -34.38 0.50 -26.66
N ASP A 14 -34.37 0.51 -28.00
CA ASP A 14 -33.18 0.18 -28.80
C ASP A 14 -32.14 1.31 -28.76
N GLN A 15 -32.61 2.56 -28.72
CA GLN A 15 -31.74 3.72 -28.49
C GLN A 15 -31.13 3.67 -27.08
N LEU A 16 -31.95 3.45 -26.05
CA LEU A 16 -31.49 3.28 -24.67
C LEU A 16 -30.56 2.06 -24.52
N SER A 17 -30.80 0.97 -25.24
CA SER A 17 -29.94 -0.22 -25.19
C SER A 17 -28.59 0.00 -25.86
N ARG A 18 -28.54 0.74 -26.99
CA ARG A 18 -27.29 1.15 -27.63
C ARG A 18 -26.53 2.15 -26.76
N THR A 19 -27.20 3.17 -26.23
CA THR A 19 -26.59 4.11 -25.27
C THR A 19 -26.16 3.40 -24.00
N ARG A 20 -26.88 2.40 -23.49
CA ARG A 20 -26.48 1.59 -22.32
C ARG A 20 -25.31 0.66 -22.62
N SER A 21 -25.17 0.18 -23.86
CA SER A 21 -23.99 -0.56 -24.32
C SER A 21 -22.76 0.34 -24.52
N GLU A 22 -22.97 1.62 -24.87
CA GLU A 22 -21.93 2.66 -24.95
C GLU A 22 -21.58 3.26 -23.58
N VAL A 23 -22.53 3.26 -22.63
CA VAL A 23 -22.42 3.83 -21.27
C VAL A 23 -22.19 2.75 -20.19
N GLN A 24 -22.00 1.48 -20.57
CA GLN A 24 -21.33 0.52 -19.70
C GLN A 24 -19.84 0.90 -19.61
N SER A 25 -19.55 2.00 -18.92
CA SER A 25 -18.21 2.27 -18.42
C SER A 25 -17.85 1.08 -17.55
N ARG A 26 -16.92 0.27 -18.03
CA ARG A 26 -16.37 -0.82 -17.23
C ARG A 26 -15.76 -0.17 -16.00
N THR A 27 -16.30 -0.45 -14.82
CA THR A 27 -15.65 -0.08 -13.57
C THR A 27 -14.26 -0.70 -13.59
N VAL A 28 -13.22 0.13 -13.65
CA VAL A 28 -11.83 -0.31 -13.64
C VAL A 28 -11.37 -0.27 -12.20
N THR A 29 -10.88 -1.40 -11.70
CA THR A 29 -10.19 -1.47 -10.42
C THR A 29 -8.70 -1.24 -10.63
N ARG A 30 -8.13 -0.25 -9.95
CA ARG A 30 -6.71 0.08 -10.01
C ARG A 30 -6.08 0.00 -8.63
N PRO A 31 -5.04 -0.83 -8.42
CA PRO A 31 -4.29 -0.79 -7.16
C PRO A 31 -3.53 0.54 -7.07
N VAL A 32 -3.64 1.20 -5.93
CA VAL A 32 -2.91 2.43 -5.59
C VAL A 32 -1.68 2.10 -4.75
N MET A 33 -1.83 1.16 -3.82
CA MET A 33 -0.80 0.75 -2.88
C MET A 33 -1.05 -0.71 -2.49
N GLN A 34 0.03 -1.50 -2.44
CA GLN A 34 -0.03 -2.88 -1.98
C GLN A 34 1.20 -3.17 -1.13
N LEU A 35 0.95 -3.54 0.12
CA LEU A 35 1.93 -4.08 1.05
C LEU A 35 1.58 -5.55 1.23
N THR A 36 2.29 -6.45 0.54
CA THR A 36 1.95 -7.89 0.54
C THR A 36 2.20 -8.53 1.89
N THR A 37 3.35 -8.28 2.51
CA THR A 37 3.67 -8.79 3.84
C THR A 37 4.67 -7.85 4.52
N ALA A 38 4.35 -7.43 5.74
CA ALA A 38 5.29 -6.81 6.66
C ALA A 38 5.17 -7.47 8.03
N SER A 39 6.31 -7.68 8.68
CA SER A 39 6.34 -8.08 10.10
C SER A 39 5.98 -6.87 10.96
N VAL A 40 5.07 -7.06 11.90
CA VAL A 40 4.64 -6.03 12.84
C VAL A 40 5.51 -6.09 14.08
N GLY A 41 6.09 -4.93 14.42
CA GLY A 41 6.87 -4.65 15.60
C GLY A 41 8.30 -5.18 15.64
N ASP A 42 9.04 -4.76 16.67
CA ASP A 42 10.29 -5.37 17.07
C ASP A 42 10.02 -6.56 18.02
N LEU A 43 11.01 -7.45 18.18
CA LEU A 43 10.85 -8.69 18.98
C LEU A 43 10.71 -8.43 20.49
N VAL A 44 10.65 -7.16 20.93
CA VAL A 44 10.56 -6.80 22.35
C VAL A 44 9.12 -6.97 22.86
N MET A 45 8.12 -6.65 22.05
CA MET A 45 6.71 -6.82 22.42
C MET A 45 6.21 -8.23 22.07
N PRO A 46 5.49 -8.93 22.98
CA PRO A 46 4.87 -10.22 22.69
C PRO A 46 3.98 -10.17 21.43
N ALA A 47 3.99 -11.23 20.63
CA ALA A 47 3.28 -11.28 19.35
C ALA A 47 1.77 -11.00 19.49
N GLU A 48 1.12 -11.58 20.50
CA GLU A 48 -0.30 -11.30 20.80
C GLU A 48 -0.56 -9.80 21.06
N GLN A 49 0.32 -9.14 21.81
CA GLN A 49 0.19 -7.70 22.09
C GLN A 49 0.39 -6.86 20.82
N ARG A 50 1.36 -7.23 19.97
CA ARG A 50 1.59 -6.59 18.66
C ARG A 50 0.37 -6.72 17.75
N PHE A 51 -0.25 -7.91 17.72
CA PHE A 51 -1.47 -8.17 16.95
C PHE A 51 -2.62 -7.27 17.44
N VAL A 52 -2.92 -7.31 18.75
CA VAL A 52 -4.01 -6.52 19.32
C VAL A 52 -3.77 -5.01 19.15
N ALA A 53 -2.53 -4.54 19.31
CA ALA A 53 -2.19 -3.14 19.13
C ALA A 53 -2.39 -2.71 17.66
N ALA A 54 -1.93 -3.50 16.69
CA ALA A 54 -2.12 -3.20 15.27
C ALA A 54 -3.61 -3.21 14.91
N GLN A 55 -4.37 -4.24 15.34
CA GLN A 55 -5.81 -4.34 15.12
C GLN A 55 -6.55 -3.10 15.65
N ARG A 56 -6.20 -2.60 16.83
CA ARG A 56 -6.79 -1.38 17.41
C ARG A 56 -6.51 -0.13 16.58
N LEU A 57 -5.30 0.02 16.03
CA LEU A 57 -4.97 1.14 15.15
C LEU A 57 -5.79 1.10 13.86
N VAL A 58 -5.98 -0.10 13.28
CA VAL A 58 -6.85 -0.27 12.11
C VAL A 58 -8.30 0.08 12.47
N LEU A 59 -8.86 -0.53 13.52
CA LEU A 59 -10.24 -0.29 13.95
C LEU A 59 -10.53 1.17 14.30
N ARG A 60 -9.58 1.88 14.93
CA ARG A 60 -9.70 3.32 15.17
C ARG A 60 -9.83 4.10 13.87
N TRP A 61 -9.02 3.78 12.87
CA TRP A 61 -9.12 4.40 11.54
C TRP A 61 -10.46 4.06 10.86
N ILE A 62 -10.93 2.80 10.96
CA ILE A 62 -12.24 2.39 10.43
C ILE A 62 -13.37 3.18 11.12
N ASP A 63 -13.35 3.31 12.45
CA ASP A 63 -14.36 4.06 13.21
C ASP A 63 -14.40 5.53 12.84
N GLU A 64 -13.24 6.18 12.71
CA GLU A 64 -13.17 7.56 12.25
C GLU A 64 -13.75 7.73 10.84
N LYS A 65 -13.45 6.79 9.92
CA LYS A 65 -14.01 6.79 8.56
C LYS A 65 -15.52 6.58 8.58
N HIS A 66 -15.99 5.60 9.35
CA HIS A 66 -17.41 5.31 9.52
C HIS A 66 -18.15 6.54 10.05
N ARG A 67 -17.64 7.20 11.10
CA ARG A 67 -18.21 8.43 11.66
C ARG A 67 -18.28 9.55 10.63
N ALA A 68 -17.22 9.75 9.86
CA ALA A 68 -17.15 10.81 8.87
C ALA A 68 -18.10 10.58 7.67
N ILE A 69 -18.37 9.32 7.30
CA ILE A 69 -19.10 8.98 6.07
C ILE A 69 -20.57 8.66 6.33
N LEU A 70 -20.87 7.91 7.40
CA LEU A 70 -22.20 7.40 7.72
C LEU A 70 -22.88 8.11 8.90
N GLY A 71 -22.11 8.87 9.71
CA GLY A 71 -22.64 9.53 10.89
C GLY A 71 -22.96 8.53 12.01
N GLY A 72 -22.00 8.31 12.90
CA GLY A 72 -22.15 7.38 14.04
C GLY A 72 -20.89 6.55 14.29
N ALA A 73 -20.76 6.00 15.49
CA ALA A 73 -19.66 5.13 15.84
C ALA A 73 -19.90 3.70 15.36
N LEU A 74 -18.83 2.93 15.18
CA LEU A 74 -18.93 1.49 15.02
C LEU A 74 -19.60 0.85 16.25
N PRO A 75 -20.27 -0.30 16.07
CA PRO A 75 -20.81 -1.07 17.19
C PRO A 75 -19.72 -1.43 18.22
N PRO A 76 -20.03 -1.48 19.53
CA PRO A 76 -19.02 -1.78 20.55
C PRO A 76 -18.28 -3.12 20.36
N HIS A 77 -18.92 -4.12 19.75
CA HIS A 77 -18.28 -5.40 19.43
C HIS A 77 -17.24 -5.28 18.32
N ALA A 78 -17.51 -4.46 17.30
CA ALA A 78 -16.55 -4.17 16.23
C ALA A 78 -15.26 -3.54 16.79
N LEU A 79 -15.40 -2.62 17.76
CA LEU A 79 -14.25 -1.99 18.44
C LEU A 79 -13.40 -2.97 19.28
N ARG A 80 -13.93 -4.15 19.59
CA ARG A 80 -13.18 -5.25 20.24
C ARG A 80 -12.53 -6.20 19.24
N GLY A 81 -12.64 -5.94 17.94
CA GLY A 81 -12.09 -6.79 16.88
C GLY A 81 -12.93 -8.03 16.58
N GLU A 82 -14.20 -8.05 17.01
CA GLU A 82 -15.17 -9.07 16.62
C GLU A 82 -15.66 -8.83 15.18
N SER A 83 -16.20 -9.87 14.55
CA SER A 83 -16.72 -9.80 13.19
C SER A 83 -17.93 -8.86 13.10
N PHE A 84 -18.00 -8.04 12.05
CA PHE A 84 -19.13 -7.16 11.75
C PHE A 84 -19.19 -6.85 10.26
N ALA A 85 -20.38 -6.45 9.78
CA ALA A 85 -20.57 -5.95 8.43
C ALA A 85 -21.62 -4.84 8.42
N ILE A 86 -21.28 -3.70 7.83
CA ILE A 86 -22.16 -2.56 7.59
C ILE A 86 -22.07 -2.26 6.10
N ASP A 87 -23.14 -2.53 5.37
CA ASP A 87 -23.22 -2.36 3.92
C ASP A 87 -24.29 -1.32 3.58
N GLN A 88 -23.88 -0.30 2.84
CA GLN A 88 -24.75 0.69 2.22
C GLN A 88 -24.30 0.91 0.77
N PRO A 89 -25.16 1.39 -0.14
CA PRO A 89 -24.79 1.58 -1.54
C PRO A 89 -23.49 2.37 -1.74
N GLY A 90 -22.44 1.69 -2.24
CA GLY A 90 -21.11 2.26 -2.48
C GLY A 90 -20.26 2.50 -1.23
N ARG A 91 -20.65 1.92 -0.08
CA ARG A 91 -20.01 2.10 1.22
C ARG A 91 -20.06 0.79 2.00
N GLU A 92 -18.90 0.19 2.23
CA GLU A 92 -18.79 -1.07 2.97
C GLU A 92 -17.83 -0.89 4.14
N PHE A 93 -18.21 -1.34 5.32
CA PHE A 93 -17.32 -1.43 6.48
C PHE A 93 -17.50 -2.82 7.07
N ALA A 94 -16.52 -3.69 6.89
CA ALA A 94 -16.58 -5.05 7.36
C ALA A 94 -15.26 -5.47 8.01
N ALA A 95 -15.37 -6.33 9.01
CA ALA A 95 -14.24 -7.08 9.53
C ALA A 95 -14.68 -8.50 9.87
N VAL A 96 -13.75 -9.45 9.72
CA VAL A 96 -13.94 -10.84 10.07
C VAL A 96 -12.78 -11.30 10.94
N ARG A 97 -13.12 -11.93 12.06
CA ARG A 97 -12.21 -12.73 12.87
C ARG A 97 -12.53 -14.21 12.62
N LEU A 98 -11.50 -15.01 12.34
CA LEU A 98 -11.69 -16.46 12.23
C LEU A 98 -11.59 -17.08 13.63
N ASP A 99 -12.62 -17.83 14.00
CA ASP A 99 -12.73 -18.53 15.28
C ASP A 99 -13.46 -19.89 15.07
N PRO A 100 -12.78 -21.05 15.19
CA PRO A 100 -11.35 -21.17 15.49
C PRO A 100 -10.47 -20.66 14.34
N PRO A 101 -9.22 -20.23 14.62
CA PRO A 101 -8.27 -19.88 13.57
C PRO A 101 -7.86 -21.13 12.76
N PRO A 102 -7.43 -20.96 11.49
CA PRO A 102 -6.90 -22.08 10.70
C PRO A 102 -5.63 -22.67 11.32
N GLU A 103 -5.30 -23.91 10.96
CA GLU A 103 -4.10 -24.60 11.45
C GLU A 103 -2.82 -23.77 11.18
N GLY A 104 -1.95 -23.69 12.20
CA GLY A 104 -0.70 -22.94 12.13
C GLY A 104 -0.83 -21.45 12.48
N PHE A 105 -2.04 -20.98 12.78
CA PHE A 105 -2.31 -19.60 13.18
C PHE A 105 -2.95 -19.54 14.57
N ASP A 106 -2.54 -18.57 15.36
CA ASP A 106 -3.13 -18.29 16.68
C ASP A 106 -4.30 -17.31 16.55
N GLN A 107 -4.18 -16.33 15.64
CA GLN A 107 -5.25 -15.36 15.35
C GLN A 107 -5.21 -14.93 13.89
N VAL A 108 -6.40 -14.82 13.27
CA VAL A 108 -6.57 -14.27 11.92
C VAL A 108 -7.70 -13.25 11.94
N TRP A 109 -7.40 -12.04 11.47
CA TRP A 109 -8.37 -10.96 11.37
C TRP A 109 -8.19 -10.22 10.04
N ALA A 110 -9.29 -9.95 9.36
CA ALA A 110 -9.28 -9.17 8.13
C ALA A 110 -10.35 -8.09 8.19
N ALA A 111 -10.12 -7.00 7.47
CA ALA A 111 -11.10 -5.93 7.30
C ALA A 111 -11.11 -5.40 5.88
N LYS A 112 -12.27 -4.89 5.49
CA LYS A 112 -12.50 -4.22 4.22
C LYS A 112 -13.27 -2.93 4.49
N VAL A 113 -12.78 -1.83 3.92
CA VAL A 113 -13.48 -0.56 3.92
C VAL A 113 -13.59 -0.07 2.49
N GLU A 114 -14.82 0.09 2.02
CA GLU A 114 -15.14 0.78 0.79
C GLU A 114 -15.82 2.11 1.10
N HIS A 115 -15.35 3.19 0.49
CA HIS A 115 -15.99 4.48 0.62
C HIS A 115 -15.80 5.34 -0.62
N PRO A 116 -16.75 6.23 -0.93
CA PRO A 116 -16.54 7.22 -1.98
C PRO A 116 -15.43 8.21 -1.61
N ASP A 117 -14.92 8.95 -2.60
CA ASP A 117 -14.12 10.16 -2.32
C ASP A 117 -14.77 11.05 -1.25
N ASN A 118 -13.94 11.59 -0.36
CA ASN A 118 -14.36 12.66 0.54
C ASN A 118 -14.56 13.94 -0.30
N THR A 119 -15.77 14.19 -0.79
CA THR A 119 -16.07 15.39 -1.57
C THR A 119 -16.49 16.51 -0.63
N THR A 120 -15.58 17.45 -0.37
CA THR A 120 -15.88 18.67 0.40
C THR A 120 -16.70 19.67 -0.42
N GLU A 121 -16.86 19.50 -1.73
CA GLU A 121 -17.43 20.53 -2.62
C GLU A 121 -18.23 19.97 -3.81
N GLY A 122 -19.30 19.21 -3.57
CA GLY A 122 -20.35 18.96 -4.59
C GLY A 122 -19.92 18.26 -5.89
N ARG A 123 -18.69 17.74 -5.98
CA ARG A 123 -18.23 16.95 -7.13
C ARG A 123 -18.76 15.52 -7.02
N ASN A 124 -19.16 14.97 -8.15
CA ASN A 124 -19.69 13.62 -8.29
C ASN A 124 -18.81 12.57 -7.60
N PHE A 125 -19.46 11.55 -7.02
CA PHE A 125 -18.86 10.32 -6.52
C PHE A 125 -18.15 9.54 -7.64
N ALA A 126 -17.03 10.06 -8.15
CA ALA A 126 -16.36 9.51 -9.32
C ALA A 126 -15.57 8.22 -9.01
N ARG A 127 -15.19 8.03 -7.75
CA ARG A 127 -14.28 6.96 -7.32
C ARG A 127 -14.74 6.35 -5.99
N ILE A 128 -14.70 5.03 -5.93
CA ILE A 128 -14.83 4.26 -4.69
C ILE A 128 -13.43 3.79 -4.30
N TRP A 129 -12.97 4.19 -3.13
CA TRP A 129 -11.76 3.66 -2.52
C TRP A 129 -12.08 2.35 -1.83
N SER A 130 -11.22 1.37 -1.97
CA SER A 130 -11.28 0.09 -1.25
C SER A 130 -9.95 -0.13 -0.53
N VAL A 131 -10.02 -0.35 0.78
CA VAL A 131 -8.88 -0.67 1.62
C VAL A 131 -9.14 -2.02 2.28
N GLU A 132 -8.33 -3.00 1.92
CA GLU A 132 -8.34 -4.34 2.48
C GLU A 132 -7.14 -4.50 3.40
N VAL A 133 -7.37 -5.07 4.58
CA VAL A 133 -6.35 -5.33 5.59
C VAL A 133 -6.44 -6.78 6.01
N LEU A 134 -5.30 -7.45 6.12
CA LEU A 134 -5.17 -8.76 6.72
C LEU A 134 -4.09 -8.69 7.80
N LEU A 135 -4.45 -9.14 9.00
CA LEU A 135 -3.57 -9.28 10.13
C LEU A 135 -3.58 -10.73 10.59
N VAL A 136 -2.39 -11.30 10.73
CA VAL A 136 -2.20 -12.70 11.07
C VAL A 136 -1.20 -12.79 12.21
N HIS A 137 -1.51 -13.58 13.22
CA HIS A 137 -0.61 -13.99 14.28
C HIS A 137 -0.33 -15.49 14.13
N ALA A 138 0.94 -15.82 13.91
CA ALA A 138 1.43 -17.19 13.81
C ALA A 138 2.66 -17.36 14.71
N ARG A 139 2.51 -18.11 15.80
CA ARG A 139 3.56 -18.40 16.78
C ARG A 139 4.13 -17.13 17.41
N SER A 140 5.29 -16.67 16.93
CA SER A 140 5.99 -15.48 17.41
C SER A 140 5.93 -14.32 16.41
N GLU A 141 5.25 -14.50 15.29
CA GLU A 141 5.21 -13.54 14.18
C GLU A 141 3.81 -12.94 14.04
N VAL A 142 3.79 -11.64 13.77
CA VAL A 142 2.58 -10.93 13.36
C VAL A 142 2.83 -10.35 12.00
N VAL A 143 2.00 -10.71 11.03
CA VAL A 143 2.11 -10.27 9.63
C VAL A 143 0.94 -9.37 9.28
N LEU A 144 1.25 -8.24 8.66
CA LEU A 144 0.30 -7.28 8.11
C LEU A 144 0.38 -7.28 6.59
N SER A 145 -0.78 -7.37 5.94
CA SER A 145 -0.97 -7.16 4.50
C SER A 145 -2.03 -6.10 4.28
N ILE A 146 -1.80 -5.21 3.32
CA ILE A 146 -2.72 -4.13 2.96
C ILE A 146 -2.82 -4.01 1.45
N ARG A 147 -4.03 -3.86 0.94
CA ARG A 147 -4.30 -3.46 -0.43
C ARG A 147 -5.20 -2.23 -0.44
N THR A 148 -4.75 -1.17 -1.08
CA THR A 148 -5.56 0.01 -1.40
C THR A 148 -5.80 0.04 -2.89
N ALA A 149 -7.06 0.09 -3.30
CA ALA A 149 -7.49 0.18 -4.68
C ALA A 149 -8.54 1.26 -4.86
N ILE A 150 -8.77 1.63 -6.11
CA ILE A 150 -9.86 2.51 -6.51
C ILE A 150 -10.64 1.84 -7.62
N HIS A 151 -11.96 1.99 -7.53
CA HIS A 151 -12.92 1.64 -8.56
C HIS A 151 -13.43 2.94 -9.20
N SER A 152 -13.17 3.12 -10.51
CA SER A 152 -13.59 4.31 -11.25
C SER A 152 -13.99 3.98 -12.70
N ASP A 153 -14.43 4.98 -13.45
CA ASP A 153 -14.72 4.87 -14.89
C ASP A 153 -13.48 4.74 -15.78
N GLY A 154 -12.29 4.74 -15.18
CA GLY A 154 -11.03 4.55 -15.87
C GLY A 154 -10.34 5.83 -16.36
N ARG A 155 -10.92 7.03 -16.22
CA ARG A 155 -10.32 8.27 -16.76
C ARG A 155 -9.28 8.92 -15.85
N ASP A 156 -9.33 8.62 -14.55
CA ASP A 156 -8.47 9.25 -13.56
C ASP A 156 -7.24 8.42 -13.19
N GLN A 157 -6.09 9.09 -13.05
CA GLN A 157 -4.92 8.57 -12.38
C GLN A 157 -4.96 9.01 -10.91
N PRO A 158 -5.17 8.08 -9.97
CA PRO A 158 -5.29 8.46 -8.58
C PRO A 158 -3.96 8.86 -7.96
N PRO A 159 -3.96 9.79 -6.99
CA PRO A 159 -2.77 10.06 -6.21
C PRO A 159 -2.39 8.84 -5.39
N LEU A 160 -1.09 8.69 -5.10
CA LEU A 160 -0.65 7.74 -4.09
C LEU A 160 -1.32 8.08 -2.76
N SER A 161 -1.95 7.10 -2.14
CA SER A 161 -2.61 7.24 -0.85
C SER A 161 -2.23 6.08 0.05
N VAL A 162 -1.54 6.41 1.13
CA VAL A 162 -1.17 5.47 2.19
C VAL A 162 -2.13 5.67 3.37
N PRO A 163 -2.86 4.63 3.80
CA PRO A 163 -3.75 4.72 4.95
C PRO A 163 -3.02 5.22 6.20
N ARG A 164 -3.65 6.14 6.95
CA ARG A 164 -3.01 6.77 8.12
C ARG A 164 -2.60 5.74 9.18
N PHE A 165 -3.42 4.72 9.42
CA PHE A 165 -3.11 3.67 10.40
C PHE A 165 -1.79 2.95 10.08
N LEU A 166 -1.38 2.87 8.81
CA LEU A 166 -0.11 2.22 8.46
C LEU A 166 1.09 3.00 8.99
N ARG A 167 1.06 4.34 8.88
CA ARG A 167 2.06 5.22 9.50
C ARG A 167 2.03 5.12 11.01
N GLU A 168 0.85 4.99 11.61
CA GLU A 168 0.71 4.83 13.06
C GLU A 168 1.29 3.49 13.53
N ILE A 169 1.04 2.38 12.82
CA ILE A 169 1.63 1.07 13.13
C ILE A 169 3.16 1.16 13.01
N ALA A 170 3.66 1.72 11.90
CA ALA A 170 5.10 1.89 11.69
C ALA A 170 5.78 2.68 12.83
N ALA A 171 5.12 3.75 13.31
CA ALA A 171 5.68 4.63 14.32
C ALA A 171 5.52 4.12 15.76
N GLN A 172 4.40 3.48 16.09
CA GLN A 172 4.06 3.11 17.48
C GLN A 172 4.44 1.67 17.83
N ILE A 173 4.37 0.77 16.84
CA ILE A 173 4.62 -0.66 17.03
C ILE A 173 5.91 -1.05 16.35
N GLY A 174 6.15 -0.49 15.16
CA GLY A 174 7.23 -0.88 14.25
C GLY A 174 6.68 -1.71 13.09
N LEU A 175 7.33 -1.59 11.93
CA LEU A 175 7.10 -2.46 10.78
C LEU A 175 8.44 -2.83 10.17
N ASN A 176 8.53 -4.05 9.64
CA ASN A 176 9.75 -4.56 9.07
C ASN A 176 9.47 -5.34 7.78
N ASP A 177 10.35 -5.16 6.80
CA ASP A 177 10.41 -5.94 5.57
C ASP A 177 11.81 -6.52 5.44
N ALA A 178 11.92 -7.84 5.62
CA ALA A 178 13.17 -8.59 5.48
C ALA A 178 14.37 -7.94 6.23
N GLY A 179 14.17 -7.66 7.51
CA GLY A 179 15.17 -7.05 8.39
C GLY A 179 15.26 -5.53 8.33
N LEU A 180 14.73 -4.86 7.30
CA LEU A 180 14.79 -3.41 7.18
C LEU A 180 13.50 -2.75 7.70
N PRO A 181 13.57 -1.72 8.56
CA PRO A 181 12.38 -1.07 9.10
C PRO A 181 11.63 -0.30 8.02
N ILE A 182 10.30 -0.47 7.98
CA ILE A 182 9.40 0.37 7.20
C ILE A 182 9.03 1.57 8.10
N ALA A 183 9.51 2.76 7.74
CA ALA A 183 9.34 3.97 8.55
C ALA A 183 8.99 5.20 7.71
N ALA A 184 8.43 6.23 8.37
CA ALA A 184 8.18 7.55 7.78
C ALA A 184 9.43 8.43 7.67
N THR A 185 10.59 7.89 8.07
CA THR A 185 11.90 8.52 7.98
C THR A 185 12.82 7.66 7.11
N PRO A 186 13.77 8.27 6.37
CA PRO A 186 14.67 7.53 5.51
C PRO A 186 15.62 6.66 6.34
N TYR A 187 15.95 5.48 5.83
CA TYR A 187 17.03 4.68 6.37
C TYR A 187 18.38 5.29 5.96
N ARG A 188 19.00 6.00 6.89
CA ARG A 188 20.27 6.70 6.65
C ARG A 188 21.45 5.73 6.75
N ILE A 189 22.27 5.66 5.72
CA ILE A 189 23.53 4.90 5.74
C ILE A 189 24.65 5.85 6.17
N ASP A 190 24.90 5.86 7.46
CA ASP A 190 25.93 6.68 8.13
C ASP A 190 27.07 5.83 8.74
N SER A 191 26.92 4.51 8.78
CA SER A 191 27.90 3.57 9.32
C SER A 191 28.05 2.29 8.46
N ASP A 192 29.14 1.56 8.66
CA ASP A 192 29.39 0.28 7.99
C ASP A 192 28.40 -0.80 8.42
N GLU A 193 27.95 -0.77 9.67
CA GLU A 193 26.92 -1.68 10.18
C GLU A 193 25.59 -1.47 9.45
N ARG A 194 25.17 -0.22 9.26
CA ARG A 194 23.94 0.10 8.51
C ARG A 194 24.07 -0.24 7.03
N LEU A 195 25.26 -0.03 6.45
CA LEU A 195 25.53 -0.47 5.08
C LEU A 195 25.44 -2.00 4.96
N ALA A 196 26.01 -2.75 5.90
CA ALA A 196 25.95 -4.21 5.92
C ALA A 196 24.51 -4.73 6.06
N LEU A 197 23.71 -4.11 6.95
CA LEU A 197 22.28 -4.42 7.09
C LEU A 197 21.51 -4.14 5.80
N PHE A 198 21.76 -2.99 5.16
CA PHE A 198 21.16 -2.67 3.88
C PHE A 198 21.55 -3.68 2.79
N TRP A 199 22.82 -4.08 2.74
CA TRP A 199 23.32 -5.10 1.80
C TRP A 199 22.70 -6.47 2.02
N LYS A 200 22.49 -6.85 3.29
CA LYS A 200 21.75 -8.07 3.65
C LYS A 200 20.32 -7.99 3.12
N HIS A 201 19.62 -6.88 3.40
CA HIS A 201 18.25 -6.65 2.95
C HIS A 201 18.10 -6.69 1.41
N LEU A 202 19.02 -6.07 0.66
CA LEU A 202 18.97 -6.10 -0.82
C LEU A 202 19.06 -7.53 -1.40
N ARG A 203 19.69 -8.46 -0.68
CA ARG A 203 19.85 -9.87 -1.08
C ARG A 203 18.79 -10.79 -0.48
N ASP A 204 17.97 -10.29 0.44
CA ASP A 204 17.00 -11.12 1.14
C ASP A 204 15.85 -11.50 0.19
N PRO A 205 15.62 -12.79 -0.07
CA PRO A 205 14.56 -13.23 -0.97
C PRO A 205 13.16 -12.94 -0.41
N ALA A 206 13.02 -12.71 0.90
CA ALA A 206 11.76 -12.37 1.55
C ALA A 206 11.43 -10.87 1.46
N ARG A 207 12.29 -10.03 0.87
CA ARG A 207 12.01 -8.61 0.66
C ARG A 207 10.84 -8.41 -0.29
N ASN A 208 9.86 -7.62 0.13
CA ASN A 208 8.64 -7.33 -0.62
C ASN A 208 8.60 -5.90 -1.17
N LEU A 209 9.30 -4.96 -0.53
CA LEU A 209 9.25 -3.56 -0.95
C LEU A 209 10.43 -3.18 -1.85
N PRO A 210 10.19 -2.36 -2.89
CA PRO A 210 11.27 -1.74 -3.65
C PRO A 210 12.06 -0.79 -2.76
N VAL A 211 13.30 -0.53 -3.15
CA VAL A 211 14.17 0.45 -2.48
C VAL A 211 14.39 1.64 -3.41
N LEU A 212 14.10 2.83 -2.89
CA LEU A 212 14.46 4.11 -3.48
C LEU A 212 15.72 4.65 -2.80
N VAL A 213 16.82 4.67 -3.53
CA VAL A 213 18.08 5.21 -3.03
C VAL A 213 18.20 6.68 -3.46
N LEU A 214 18.36 7.56 -2.47
CA LEU A 214 18.67 8.97 -2.66
C LEU A 214 20.15 9.19 -2.34
N THR A 215 20.90 9.67 -3.33
CA THR A 215 22.30 10.06 -3.16
C THR A 215 22.38 11.59 -3.13
N PRO A 216 23.09 12.18 -2.16
CA PRO A 216 23.31 13.61 -2.15
C PRO A 216 24.23 14.00 -3.30
N GLU A 217 24.05 15.22 -3.80
CA GLU A 217 24.95 15.88 -4.73
C GLU A 217 26.31 16.14 -4.05
N PHE A 218 27.38 15.84 -4.79
CA PHE A 218 28.74 15.98 -4.29
C PHE A 218 29.08 17.46 -4.05
N GLY A 219 29.68 17.78 -2.91
CA GLY A 219 30.08 19.14 -2.52
C GLY A 219 28.99 19.96 -1.85
N THR A 220 27.70 19.68 -2.10
CA THR A 220 26.59 20.38 -1.43
C THR A 220 25.92 19.54 -0.36
N GLY A 221 25.98 18.20 -0.47
CA GLY A 221 25.25 17.30 0.43
C GLY A 221 23.74 17.30 0.20
N GLU A 222 23.22 18.01 -0.81
CA GLU A 222 21.80 18.16 -1.06
C GLU A 222 21.20 17.01 -1.87
N TYR A 223 19.95 16.66 -1.59
CA TYR A 223 19.22 15.63 -2.34
C TYR A 223 18.30 16.24 -3.39
N ALA A 224 18.10 15.53 -4.50
CA ALA A 224 17.12 15.90 -5.54
C ALA A 224 15.68 15.96 -5.01
N LEU A 225 15.37 15.11 -4.03
CA LEU A 225 14.09 15.03 -3.34
C LEU A 225 14.35 15.18 -1.85
N ASN A 226 13.46 15.85 -1.13
CA ASN A 226 13.53 15.88 0.33
C ASN A 226 13.34 14.45 0.88
N PRO A 227 14.36 13.86 1.54
CA PRO A 227 14.29 12.46 1.96
C PRO A 227 13.19 12.15 2.96
N ASP A 228 12.95 13.05 3.92
CA ASP A 228 11.95 12.85 4.97
C ASP A 228 10.52 12.94 4.40
N VAL A 229 10.26 13.92 3.52
CA VAL A 229 8.98 14.03 2.81
C VAL A 229 8.72 12.81 1.94
N THR A 230 9.77 12.33 1.25
CA THR A 230 9.67 11.15 0.35
C THR A 230 9.43 9.87 1.16
N ALA A 231 10.15 9.66 2.26
CA ALA A 231 9.94 8.51 3.14
C ALA A 231 8.53 8.50 3.74
N ASN A 232 8.04 9.64 4.23
CA ASN A 232 6.70 9.76 4.79
C ASN A 232 5.59 9.51 3.74
N ALA A 233 5.80 9.91 2.49
CA ALA A 233 4.87 9.65 1.39
C ALA A 233 4.85 8.17 0.95
N LEU A 234 5.98 7.46 1.12
CA LEU A 234 6.19 6.10 0.61
C LEU A 234 6.13 5.00 1.69
N VAL A 235 5.68 5.30 2.91
CA VAL A 235 5.54 4.30 3.99
C VAL A 235 4.71 3.10 3.52
N GLY A 236 5.31 1.91 3.55
CA GLY A 236 4.69 0.66 3.10
C GLY A 236 4.58 0.51 1.58
N VAL A 237 5.17 1.43 0.80
CA VAL A 237 5.24 1.39 -0.67
C VAL A 237 6.66 1.13 -1.14
N ALA A 238 7.63 1.79 -0.50
CA ALA A 238 9.06 1.62 -0.78
C ALA A 238 9.88 1.97 0.46
N HIS A 239 11.06 1.37 0.57
CA HIS A 239 12.09 1.87 1.49
C HIS A 239 12.77 3.07 0.87
N VAL A 240 12.90 4.17 1.62
CA VAL A 240 13.71 5.32 1.21
C VAL A 240 15.04 5.25 1.96
N VAL A 241 16.12 5.14 1.22
CA VAL A 241 17.47 4.96 1.76
C VAL A 241 18.34 6.13 1.32
N THR A 242 19.11 6.72 2.22
CA THR A 242 19.98 7.86 1.92
C THR A 242 21.43 7.56 2.25
N PHE A 243 22.35 7.98 1.40
CA PHE A 243 23.79 7.94 1.67
C PHE A 243 24.29 9.29 2.20
N THR A 244 25.22 9.30 3.14
CA THR A 244 25.94 10.53 3.50
C THR A 244 27.01 10.85 2.45
N GLU A 245 27.40 12.12 2.33
CA GLU A 245 28.41 12.58 1.36
C GLU A 245 29.74 11.80 1.48
N ASN A 246 30.17 11.51 2.70
CA ASN A 246 31.39 10.70 2.95
C ASN A 246 31.27 9.24 2.50
N ARG A 247 30.09 8.81 2.06
CA ARG A 247 29.77 7.44 1.63
C ARG A 247 29.24 7.37 0.19
N THR A 248 29.09 8.51 -0.51
CA THR A 248 28.72 8.50 -1.95
C THR A 248 29.88 8.06 -2.83
N THR A 249 31.12 8.20 -2.36
CA THR A 249 32.29 7.48 -2.88
C THR A 249 32.23 6.00 -2.49
N LEU A 250 31.13 5.31 -2.84
CA LEU A 250 31.18 3.87 -3.01
C LEU A 250 32.27 3.61 -4.06
N GLY A 251 33.45 3.26 -3.56
CA GLY A 251 34.68 3.24 -4.32
C GLY A 251 34.52 2.47 -5.62
N CYS A 252 35.39 2.80 -6.56
CA CYS A 252 35.59 2.20 -7.87
C CYS A 252 35.90 0.67 -7.83
N GLY A 253 35.55 -0.03 -6.75
CA GLY A 253 35.64 -1.47 -6.53
C GLY A 253 34.29 -2.15 -6.37
N TRP A 254 33.22 -1.63 -6.98
CA TRP A 254 32.04 -2.45 -7.27
C TRP A 254 32.49 -3.61 -8.18
N PRO A 255 32.44 -4.89 -7.74
CA PRO A 255 32.90 -5.98 -8.57
C PRO A 255 31.89 -6.15 -9.70
N ALA A 256 32.35 -5.94 -10.94
CA ALA A 256 31.63 -6.27 -12.17
C ALA A 256 31.32 -7.79 -12.32
N ALA A 257 31.52 -8.60 -11.27
CA ALA A 257 31.44 -10.05 -11.29
C ALA A 257 30.02 -10.60 -11.02
N SER A 258 29.06 -9.81 -10.53
CA SER A 258 27.66 -10.26 -10.43
C SER A 258 26.89 -9.81 -11.67
N GLY A 259 26.87 -10.68 -12.69
CA GLY A 259 26.26 -10.47 -14.02
C GLY A 259 24.77 -10.16 -14.02
N SER A 260 24.38 -8.97 -13.57
CA SER A 260 23.07 -8.36 -13.81
C SER A 260 23.27 -6.85 -13.93
N PRO A 261 22.85 -6.21 -15.04
CA PRO A 261 23.22 -4.83 -15.32
C PRO A 261 22.35 -3.87 -14.49
N LEU A 262 22.75 -3.61 -13.24
CA LEU A 262 22.47 -2.32 -12.61
C LEU A 262 23.50 -1.33 -13.13
N ARG A 263 23.27 -0.81 -14.35
CA ARG A 263 23.98 0.38 -14.85
C ARG A 263 23.40 1.60 -14.13
N ALA A 264 23.89 1.90 -12.94
CA ALA A 264 23.92 3.27 -12.48
C ALA A 264 25.13 3.92 -13.17
N HIS A 265 24.90 4.68 -14.24
CA HIS A 265 25.94 5.56 -14.77
C HIS A 265 26.21 6.62 -13.70
N TYR A 266 27.34 6.47 -13.02
CA TYR A 266 27.82 7.41 -12.01
C TYR A 266 28.56 8.54 -12.75
N GLU A 267 27.85 9.62 -13.09
CA GLU A 267 28.51 10.90 -13.37
C GLU A 267 28.68 11.65 -12.03
N PRO A 268 29.91 12.01 -11.62
CA PRO A 268 30.20 12.63 -10.32
C PRO A 268 29.49 13.96 -10.03
N THR A 269 28.75 14.51 -11.01
CA THR A 269 28.11 15.82 -10.99
C THR A 269 26.59 15.76 -11.03
N SER A 270 25.96 14.57 -10.97
CA SER A 270 24.51 14.44 -11.18
C SER A 270 23.73 13.97 -9.95
N ARG A 271 22.68 14.72 -9.61
CA ARG A 271 21.60 14.29 -8.71
C ARG A 271 20.92 13.05 -9.29
N THR A 272 21.21 11.86 -8.76
CA THR A 272 20.68 10.60 -9.30
C THR A 272 19.62 10.00 -8.39
N LEU A 273 18.49 9.60 -8.99
CA LEU A 273 17.45 8.81 -8.36
C LEU A 273 17.55 7.37 -8.87
N THR A 274 17.88 6.41 -8.01
CA THR A 274 17.94 5.00 -8.41
C THR A 274 16.82 4.20 -7.75
N LEU A 275 15.94 3.64 -8.59
CA LEU A 275 14.91 2.71 -8.15
C LEU A 275 15.39 1.27 -8.36
N LEU A 276 15.57 0.55 -7.25
CA LEU A 276 15.94 -0.87 -7.28
C LEU A 276 14.67 -1.72 -7.21
N ARG A 277 14.21 -2.23 -8.36
CA ARG A 277 13.09 -3.20 -8.44
C ARG A 277 13.61 -4.63 -8.59
N ARG A 278 12.90 -5.58 -8.00
CA ARG A 278 13.00 -7.00 -8.37
C ARG A 278 12.10 -7.25 -9.59
N ASN A 279 12.62 -7.90 -10.62
CA ASN A 279 11.79 -8.36 -11.75
C ASN A 279 10.80 -9.42 -11.21
N PHE A 280 9.51 -9.09 -11.21
CA PHE A 280 8.46 -9.84 -10.49
C PHE A 280 7.70 -10.86 -11.37
N PHE A 281 8.23 -11.25 -12.54
CA PHE A 281 7.50 -12.12 -13.49
C PHE A 281 7.92 -13.59 -13.55
N ASP A 282 8.95 -14.04 -12.82
CA ASP A 282 9.43 -15.43 -12.91
C ASP A 282 9.27 -16.22 -11.60
N THR A 283 8.04 -16.39 -11.12
CA THR A 283 7.78 -17.48 -10.15
C THR A 283 6.39 -18.06 -10.35
N PRO A 284 6.26 -19.25 -10.97
CA PRO A 284 5.00 -19.97 -10.99
C PRO A 284 4.72 -20.49 -9.57
N TRP A 285 3.57 -20.11 -9.02
CA TRP A 285 2.99 -20.73 -7.83
C TRP A 285 2.85 -22.24 -8.09
N ARG A 286 3.75 -23.05 -7.54
CA ARG A 286 3.53 -24.50 -7.44
C ARG A 286 2.67 -24.75 -6.20
N ARG A 287 1.54 -25.41 -6.46
CA ARG A 287 0.69 -26.06 -5.45
C ARG A 287 1.47 -27.14 -4.72
#